data_AF-A0A1N6R8W9-F1
#
_entry.id   AF-A0A1N6R8W9-F1
#
_cell.length_a   1.000
_cell.length_b   1.000
_cell.length_c   1.000
_cell.angle_alpha   90.00
_cell.angle_beta   90.00
_cell.angle_gamma   90.00
#
_symmetry.space_group_name_H-M   'P 1'
#
loop_
_entity.id
_entity.type
_entity.pdbx_description
1 polymer ?
#
loop_
_entity_poly.entity_id
_entity_poly.type
_entity_poly.pdbx_seq_one_letter_code
_entity_poly.pdbx_strand_id
1 'polypeptide(L)'
;MRHHAEKKPQRLKRKELVMGVLYHFSEIFESSDAESIWDIAIPVEDLCTHLKDRFGVEYSSNQWVYTQLRRYEDEIGARLFEKKARRDVNTFRVSLHREMLEFIQKQHLYVPQKIKAARGAYDKILSTIPAPQDTSTGASSRDISVLLGAGSTVYHLASIFIDHQHSTDRTFSLHTHNAGILPMLLGQHVDHRKLSVVTAGGVLDPVTRTILGDPEKSFTRKSFDFIVQGTSQVWGEDLFIESRQEQRIKRAILNDFEGCKILVLTKHEFQDHPMPGVEPYGKISDYEYVIVPRSIQDHPPKKHDRCFEESLGKLEPEIMNWNYCILKVKKDHEKNRETAAGTGLHEKT
;
A
#
# COMPACT_ATOMS: atom_id res chain seq x y z
N MET A 1 -41.71 -17.36 13.39
CA MET A 1 -40.25 -17.18 13.31
C MET A 1 -39.89 -15.90 14.04
N ARG A 2 -39.20 -15.99 15.18
CA ARG A 2 -38.75 -14.83 15.94
C ARG A 2 -37.50 -14.28 15.27
N HIS A 3 -37.56 -13.06 14.73
CA HIS A 3 -36.38 -12.30 14.38
C HIS A 3 -35.56 -12.06 15.67
N HIS A 4 -34.41 -12.71 15.79
CA HIS A 4 -33.40 -12.28 16.75
C HIS A 4 -32.88 -10.93 16.24
N ALA A 5 -33.34 -9.84 16.86
CA ALA A 5 -32.65 -8.58 16.76
C ALA A 5 -31.24 -8.80 17.35
N GLU A 6 -30.21 -8.76 16.51
CA GLU A 6 -28.83 -8.76 16.96
C GLU A 6 -28.66 -7.58 17.92
N LYS A 7 -28.36 -7.87 19.19
CA LYS A 7 -28.02 -6.84 20.17
C LYS A 7 -26.81 -6.09 19.63
N LYS A 8 -26.97 -4.82 19.28
CA LYS A 8 -25.84 -3.95 18.93
C LYS A 8 -24.82 -4.02 20.07
N PRO A 9 -23.54 -4.27 19.77
CA PRO A 9 -22.52 -4.40 20.81
C PRO A 9 -22.43 -3.10 21.60
N GLN A 10 -22.41 -3.22 22.93
CA GLN A 10 -22.30 -2.06 23.81
C GLN A 10 -20.94 -1.34 23.65
N ARG A 11 -19.93 -2.04 23.10
CA ARG A 11 -18.56 -1.55 22.87
C ARG A 11 -17.91 -2.24 21.67
N LEU A 12 -17.13 -1.49 20.89
CA LEU A 12 -16.24 -2.05 19.86
C LEU A 12 -15.10 -2.87 20.46
N LYS A 13 -14.57 -3.83 19.69
CA LYS A 13 -13.27 -4.43 20.01
C LYS A 13 -12.19 -3.37 19.91
N ARG A 14 -11.11 -3.50 20.70
CA ARG A 14 -10.03 -2.49 20.76
C ARG A 14 -9.46 -2.14 19.40
N LYS A 15 -9.13 -3.15 18.59
CA LYS A 15 -8.60 -2.96 17.23
C LYS A 15 -9.60 -2.21 16.34
N GLU A 16 -10.88 -2.55 16.40
CA GLU A 16 -11.93 -1.87 15.63
C GLU A 16 -12.08 -0.39 16.05
N LEU A 17 -12.03 -0.10 17.35
CA LEU A 17 -12.05 1.26 17.87
C LEU A 17 -10.86 2.08 17.32
N VAL A 18 -9.65 1.53 17.43
CA VAL A 18 -8.43 2.24 16.99
C VAL A 18 -8.45 2.47 15.48
N MET A 19 -8.85 1.45 14.70
CA MET A 19 -9.00 1.60 13.26
C MET A 19 -10.07 2.63 12.90
N GLY A 20 -11.18 2.68 13.63
CA GLY A 20 -12.20 3.71 13.47
C GLY A 20 -11.64 5.12 13.68
N VAL A 21 -10.81 5.32 14.71
CA VAL A 21 -10.13 6.60 14.97
C VAL A 21 -9.13 6.95 13.84
N LEU A 22 -8.31 6.00 13.39
CA LEU A 22 -7.35 6.22 12.29
C LEU A 22 -8.04 6.54 10.96
N TYR A 23 -9.19 5.91 10.69
CA TYR A 23 -10.01 6.23 9.53
C TYR A 23 -10.55 7.64 9.62
N HIS A 24 -10.97 8.08 10.80
CA HIS A 24 -11.43 9.46 10.98
C HIS A 24 -10.33 10.50 10.72
N PHE A 25 -9.08 10.23 11.13
CA PHE A 25 -7.94 11.08 10.74
C PHE A 25 -7.77 11.15 9.21
N SER A 26 -7.92 10.02 8.53
CA SER A 26 -7.81 9.97 7.05
C SER A 26 -8.97 10.73 6.40
N GLU A 27 -10.19 10.61 6.93
CA GLU A 27 -11.37 11.32 6.42
C GLU A 27 -11.25 12.82 6.60
N ILE A 28 -10.85 13.30 7.79
CA ILE A 28 -10.62 14.73 8.03
C ILE A 28 -9.50 15.25 7.12
N PHE A 29 -8.45 14.46 6.90
CA PHE A 29 -7.38 14.87 6.01
C PHE A 29 -7.90 15.09 4.60
N GLU A 30 -8.65 14.15 4.03
CA GLU A 30 -9.20 14.26 2.67
C GLU A 30 -10.23 15.39 2.54
N SER A 31 -10.99 15.72 3.59
CA SER A 31 -12.06 16.73 3.55
C SER A 31 -11.70 18.12 4.07
N SER A 32 -10.44 18.36 4.44
CA SER A 32 -9.98 19.66 4.96
C SER A 32 -8.84 20.26 4.15
N ASP A 33 -8.59 21.55 4.37
CA ASP A 33 -7.46 22.28 3.78
C ASP A 33 -6.10 21.95 4.45
N ALA A 34 -6.04 20.92 5.31
CA ALA A 34 -4.79 20.50 5.93
C ALA A 34 -3.79 20.00 4.87
N GLU A 35 -2.60 20.59 4.83
CA GLU A 35 -1.51 20.17 3.93
C GLU A 35 -0.89 18.83 4.37
N SER A 36 -0.95 18.52 5.67
CA SER A 36 -0.47 17.25 6.21
C SER A 36 -1.42 16.63 7.23
N ILE A 37 -1.49 15.30 7.26
CA ILE A 37 -2.23 14.55 8.27
C ILE A 37 -1.68 14.83 9.69
N TRP A 38 -0.40 15.23 9.79
CA TRP A 38 0.28 15.57 11.04
C TRP A 38 -0.17 16.88 11.68
N ASP A 39 -0.88 17.72 10.92
CA ASP A 39 -1.41 19.01 11.37
C ASP A 39 -2.81 18.85 12.00
N ILE A 40 -3.40 17.67 11.86
CA ILE A 40 -4.72 17.36 12.40
C ILE A 40 -4.60 17.06 13.91
N ALA A 41 -5.41 17.75 14.70
CA ALA A 41 -5.65 17.45 16.10
C ALA A 41 -7.15 17.45 16.34
N ILE A 42 -7.72 16.33 16.78
CA ILE A 42 -9.15 16.11 16.90
C ILE A 42 -9.54 16.19 18.38
N PRO A 43 -10.53 17.00 18.80
CA PRO A 43 -11.13 16.89 20.12
C PRO A 43 -11.58 15.46 20.38
N VAL A 44 -11.28 14.92 21.57
CA VAL A 44 -11.70 13.54 21.89
C VAL A 44 -13.24 13.37 21.89
N GLU A 45 -13.98 14.43 22.14
CA GLU A 45 -15.45 14.46 22.03
C GLU A 45 -15.92 14.20 20.59
N ASP A 46 -15.25 14.80 19.61
CA ASP A 46 -15.53 14.58 18.18
C ASP A 46 -15.20 13.13 17.78
N LEU A 47 -14.16 12.52 18.37
CA LEU A 47 -13.89 11.09 18.20
C LEU A 47 -15.03 10.23 18.75
N CYS A 48 -15.54 10.55 19.94
CA CYS A 48 -16.67 9.84 20.53
C CYS A 48 -17.92 9.96 19.65
N THR A 49 -18.21 11.16 19.13
CA THR A 49 -19.30 11.42 18.19
C THR A 49 -19.13 10.61 16.90
N HIS A 50 -17.95 10.63 16.28
CA HIS A 50 -17.67 9.82 15.09
C HIS A 50 -17.87 8.32 15.33
N LEU A 51 -17.39 7.79 16.46
CA LEU A 51 -17.56 6.38 16.80
C LEU A 51 -19.04 6.02 17.03
N LYS A 52 -19.81 6.93 17.62
CA LYS A 52 -21.27 6.78 17.79
C LYS A 52 -21.99 6.80 16.45
N ASP A 53 -21.69 7.74 15.58
CA ASP A 53 -22.36 7.89 14.29
C ASP A 53 -22.05 6.71 13.35
N ARG A 54 -20.78 6.29 13.31
CA ARG A 54 -20.34 5.22 12.41
C ARG A 54 -20.69 3.82 12.88
N PHE A 55 -20.57 3.56 14.19
CA PHE A 55 -20.69 2.21 14.75
C PHE A 55 -21.88 2.03 15.69
N GLY A 56 -22.62 3.10 16.00
CA GLY A 56 -23.73 3.08 16.94
C GLY A 56 -23.32 2.86 18.40
N VAL A 57 -22.04 3.10 18.73
CA VAL A 57 -21.47 2.86 20.06
C VAL A 57 -21.20 4.18 20.77
N GLU A 58 -21.86 4.38 21.91
CA GLU A 58 -21.71 5.60 22.70
C GLU A 58 -20.72 5.41 23.84
N TYR A 59 -19.74 6.31 23.93
CA TYR A 59 -18.73 6.34 24.98
C TYR A 59 -18.97 7.53 25.90
N SER A 60 -19.28 7.28 27.17
CA SER A 60 -19.52 8.32 28.18
C SER A 60 -18.25 8.89 28.83
N SER A 61 -17.06 8.35 28.49
CA SER A 61 -15.79 8.77 29.06
C SER A 61 -14.72 8.92 27.97
N ASN A 62 -14.35 10.17 27.71
CA ASN A 62 -13.25 10.54 26.82
C ASN A 62 -11.93 9.88 27.24
N GLN A 63 -11.66 9.85 28.54
CA GLN A 63 -10.47 9.21 29.09
C GLN A 63 -10.45 7.69 28.85
N TRP A 64 -11.62 7.03 28.82
CA TRP A 64 -11.70 5.60 28.50
C TRP A 64 -11.29 5.32 27.05
N VAL A 65 -11.76 6.13 26.09
CA VAL A 65 -11.39 5.99 24.67
C VAL A 65 -9.87 6.14 24.52
N TYR A 66 -9.29 7.18 25.11
CA TYR A 66 -7.84 7.38 25.08
C TYR A 66 -7.06 6.24 25.76
N THR A 67 -7.59 5.66 26.83
CA THR A 67 -6.99 4.48 27.48
C THR A 67 -7.00 3.27 26.54
N GLN A 68 -8.02 3.08 25.71
CA GLN A 68 -8.01 2.01 24.71
C GLN A 68 -6.97 2.25 23.62
N LEU A 69 -6.77 3.51 23.20
CA LEU A 69 -5.70 3.86 22.27
C LEU A 69 -4.32 3.49 22.86
N ARG A 70 -4.05 3.88 24.11
CA ARG A 70 -2.79 3.55 24.80
C ARG A 70 -2.57 2.05 24.94
N ARG A 71 -3.59 1.31 25.38
CA ARG A 71 -3.49 -0.17 25.52
C ARG A 71 -3.22 -0.87 24.19
N TYR A 72 -3.71 -0.31 23.09
CA TYR A 72 -3.42 -0.84 21.76
C TYR A 72 -1.97 -0.56 21.36
N GLU A 73 -1.48 0.65 21.60
CA GLU A 73 -0.07 1.00 21.37
C GLU A 73 0.88 0.10 22.18
N ASP A 74 0.52 -0.20 23.44
CA ASP A 74 1.28 -1.12 24.30
C ASP A 74 1.26 -2.56 23.75
N GLU A 75 0.13 -3.01 23.16
CA GLU A 75 -0.02 -4.34 22.57
C GLU A 75 0.82 -4.51 21.29
N ILE A 76 0.87 -3.49 20.44
CA ILE A 76 1.64 -3.53 19.19
C ILE A 76 3.10 -3.07 19.36
N GLY A 77 3.44 -2.52 20.54
CA GLY A 77 4.77 -2.00 20.86
C GLY A 77 5.15 -0.72 20.10
N ALA A 78 4.18 0.06 19.63
CA ALA A 78 4.43 1.24 18.79
C ALA A 78 3.51 2.40 19.14
N ARG A 79 4.05 3.62 19.08
CA ARG A 79 3.30 4.85 19.36
C ARG A 79 2.66 5.40 18.08
N LEU A 80 1.35 5.60 18.13
CA LEU A 80 0.50 6.09 17.04
C LEU A 80 -0.12 7.46 17.35
N PHE A 81 -0.35 7.78 18.64
CA PHE A 81 -1.11 8.95 19.05
C PHE A 81 -0.38 9.82 20.08
N GLU A 82 -0.71 11.11 20.05
CA GLU A 82 -0.29 12.13 21.01
C GLU A 82 -1.51 12.81 21.63
N LYS A 83 -1.45 13.05 22.94
CA LYS A 83 -2.45 13.86 23.66
C LYS A 83 -1.98 15.31 23.70
N LYS A 84 -2.69 16.19 23.00
CA LYS A 84 -2.43 17.64 22.94
C LYS A 84 -3.42 18.42 23.81
N ALA A 85 -2.92 19.48 24.43
CA ALA A 85 -3.59 20.39 25.37
C ALA A 85 -4.07 19.71 26.68
N ARG A 86 -3.81 20.39 27.80
CA ARG A 86 -4.35 20.07 29.14
C ARG A 86 -5.04 21.30 29.67
N ARG A 87 -6.37 21.40 29.50
CA ARG A 87 -7.18 22.25 30.38
C ARG A 87 -7.77 21.41 31.52
N ASP A 88 -8.19 20.17 31.24
CA ASP A 88 -8.60 19.17 32.25
C ASP A 88 -8.38 17.71 31.74
N VAL A 89 -8.78 16.71 32.53
CA VAL A 89 -8.58 15.26 32.24
C VAL A 89 -9.43 14.77 31.06
N ASN A 90 -10.63 15.33 30.86
CA ASN A 90 -11.62 14.91 29.86
C ASN A 90 -11.62 15.79 28.60
N THR A 91 -11.05 16.98 28.66
CA THR A 91 -10.98 17.94 27.56
C THR A 91 -9.55 17.99 27.01
N PHE A 92 -9.32 17.24 25.95
CA PHE A 92 -8.03 17.19 25.25
C PHE A 92 -8.23 16.89 23.77
N ARG A 93 -7.17 17.11 22.99
CA ARG A 93 -7.11 16.74 21.58
C ARG A 93 -6.20 15.54 21.39
N VAL A 94 -6.53 14.71 20.43
CA VAL A 94 -5.69 13.61 19.97
C VAL A 94 -5.11 14.01 18.62
N SER A 95 -3.80 13.86 18.44
CA SER A 95 -3.14 13.95 17.14
C SER A 95 -2.40 12.65 16.85
N LEU A 96 -2.04 12.42 15.59
CA LEU A 96 -1.11 11.36 15.25
C LEU A 96 0.30 11.70 15.76
N HIS A 97 1.04 10.68 16.18
CA HIS A 97 2.43 10.82 16.60
C HIS A 97 3.31 11.08 15.38
N ARG A 98 4.07 12.18 15.36
CA ARG A 98 4.76 12.65 14.13
C ARG A 98 5.87 11.71 13.64
N GLU A 99 6.52 10.98 14.53
CA GLU A 99 7.68 10.14 14.22
C GLU A 99 7.24 8.70 13.88
N MET A 100 6.48 8.55 12.78
CA MET A 100 6.05 7.23 12.29
C MET A 100 7.01 6.63 11.26
N LEU A 101 8.17 6.19 11.72
CA LEU A 101 9.22 5.63 10.85
C LEU A 101 9.14 4.11 10.73
N GLU A 102 8.61 3.43 11.75
CA GLU A 102 8.56 1.97 11.82
C GLU A 102 7.44 1.39 10.94
N PHE A 103 7.64 0.15 10.50
CA PHE A 103 6.64 -0.60 9.72
C PHE A 103 5.28 -0.63 10.40
N ILE A 104 5.24 -0.93 11.71
CA ILE A 104 3.98 -1.02 12.47
C ILE A 104 3.27 0.32 12.46
N GLN A 105 3.98 1.44 12.59
CA GLN A 105 3.37 2.76 12.55
C GLN A 105 2.85 3.08 11.14
N LYS A 106 3.69 2.87 10.11
CA LYS A 106 3.32 3.06 8.70
C LYS A 106 2.12 2.21 8.30
N GLN A 107 1.95 1.01 8.87
CA GLN A 107 0.77 0.16 8.66
C GLN A 107 -0.56 0.86 9.03
N HIS A 108 -0.56 1.81 9.95
CA HIS A 108 -1.76 2.48 10.45
C HIS A 108 -2.09 3.79 9.74
N LEU A 109 -1.21 4.28 8.86
CA LEU A 109 -1.42 5.52 8.10
C LEU A 109 -2.11 5.25 6.76
N TYR A 110 -3.06 6.12 6.39
CA TYR A 110 -3.73 6.11 5.07
C TYR A 110 -4.30 4.74 4.69
N VAL A 111 -4.78 3.98 5.67
CA VAL A 111 -5.19 2.58 5.48
C VAL A 111 -6.29 2.42 4.42
N PRO A 112 -7.35 3.26 4.38
CA PRO A 112 -8.34 3.17 3.32
C PRO A 112 -7.73 3.28 1.91
N GLN A 113 -6.80 4.22 1.71
CA GLN A 113 -6.07 4.43 0.46
C GLN A 113 -5.19 3.22 0.12
N LYS A 114 -4.47 2.67 1.11
CA LYS A 114 -3.64 1.47 0.92
C LYS A 114 -4.46 0.26 0.51
N ILE A 115 -5.61 0.04 1.15
CA ILE A 115 -6.53 -1.05 0.80
C ILE A 115 -7.08 -0.87 -0.61
N LYS A 116 -7.47 0.35 -1.00
CA LYS A 116 -7.93 0.66 -2.36
C LYS A 116 -6.87 0.32 -3.42
N ALA A 117 -5.63 0.78 -3.24
CA ALA A 117 -4.54 0.49 -4.17
C ALA A 117 -4.19 -1.01 -4.20
N ALA A 118 -4.15 -1.66 -3.04
CA ALA A 118 -3.89 -3.10 -2.95
C ALA A 118 -4.98 -3.94 -3.65
N ARG A 119 -6.26 -3.54 -3.57
CA ARG A 119 -7.34 -4.16 -4.34
C ARG A 119 -7.13 -4.02 -5.85
N GLY A 120 -6.72 -2.84 -6.31
CA GLY A 120 -6.37 -2.64 -7.71
C GLY A 120 -5.25 -3.58 -8.18
N ALA A 121 -4.22 -3.79 -7.37
CA ALA A 121 -3.15 -4.74 -7.68
C ALA A 121 -3.65 -6.18 -7.76
N TYR A 122 -4.50 -6.59 -6.81
CA TYR A 122 -5.11 -7.92 -6.84
C TYR A 122 -5.97 -8.13 -8.09
N ASP A 123 -6.83 -7.16 -8.42
CA ASP A 123 -7.70 -7.22 -9.60
C ASP A 123 -6.88 -7.25 -10.90
N LYS A 124 -5.76 -6.51 -10.97
CA LYS A 124 -4.83 -6.56 -12.10
C LYS A 124 -4.18 -7.95 -12.27
N ILE A 125 -3.76 -8.57 -11.17
CA ILE A 125 -3.18 -9.92 -11.17
C ILE A 125 -4.22 -10.93 -11.69
N LEU A 126 -5.46 -10.83 -11.21
CA LEU A 126 -6.53 -11.73 -11.64
C LEU A 126 -6.90 -11.55 -13.12
N SER A 127 -7.03 -10.32 -13.60
CA SER A 127 -7.49 -10.03 -14.96
C SER A 127 -6.47 -10.34 -16.06
N THR A 128 -5.18 -10.32 -15.74
CA THR A 128 -4.10 -10.48 -16.73
C THR A 128 -3.83 -11.95 -17.09
N ILE A 129 -4.22 -12.89 -16.23
CA ILE A 129 -4.03 -14.32 -16.49
C ILE A 129 -5.36 -14.90 -17.02
N PRO A 130 -5.38 -15.64 -18.13
CA PRO A 130 -6.59 -16.31 -18.61
C PRO A 130 -7.19 -17.24 -17.56
N ALA A 131 -8.51 -17.37 -17.51
CA ALA A 131 -9.14 -18.38 -16.67
C ALA A 131 -8.65 -19.78 -17.09
N PRO A 132 -8.51 -20.74 -16.17
CA PRO A 132 -8.11 -22.12 -16.51
C PRO A 132 -9.00 -22.79 -17.55
N GLN A 133 -10.22 -22.28 -17.75
CA GLN A 133 -11.20 -22.77 -18.72
C GLN A 133 -10.99 -22.23 -20.15
N ASP A 134 -10.17 -21.19 -20.33
CA ASP A 134 -9.94 -20.54 -21.63
C ASP A 134 -8.64 -20.99 -22.34
N THR A 135 -7.86 -21.88 -21.72
CA THR A 135 -6.63 -22.43 -22.30
C THR A 135 -6.86 -23.83 -22.86
N SER A 136 -6.87 -23.95 -24.19
CA SER A 136 -7.00 -25.21 -24.94
C SER A 136 -5.74 -26.09 -24.98
N THR A 137 -4.72 -25.74 -24.20
CA THR A 137 -3.52 -26.55 -23.95
C THR A 137 -3.39 -26.75 -22.45
N GLY A 138 -2.91 -27.91 -22.00
CA GLY A 138 -2.92 -28.40 -20.60
C GLY A 138 -2.17 -27.57 -19.53
N ALA A 139 -2.27 -26.23 -19.57
CA ALA A 139 -1.79 -25.26 -18.60
C ALA A 139 -2.78 -25.00 -17.45
N SER A 140 -3.77 -25.88 -17.24
CA SER A 140 -4.90 -25.69 -16.33
C SER A 140 -4.58 -25.79 -14.82
N SER A 141 -3.31 -25.68 -14.43
CA SER A 141 -2.89 -25.81 -13.02
C SER A 141 -1.56 -25.12 -12.71
N ARG A 142 -1.19 -24.04 -13.41
CA ARG A 142 0.04 -23.30 -13.07
C ARG A 142 -0.22 -22.43 -11.83
N ASP A 143 0.56 -22.65 -10.77
CA ASP A 143 0.65 -21.75 -9.63
C ASP A 143 1.10 -20.34 -10.08
N ILE A 144 0.31 -19.33 -9.74
CA ILE A 144 0.60 -17.93 -10.08
C ILE A 144 1.61 -17.38 -9.09
N SER A 145 2.70 -16.88 -9.61
CA SER A 145 3.90 -16.63 -8.84
C SER A 145 4.08 -15.12 -8.66
N VAL A 146 3.95 -14.64 -7.42
CA VAL A 146 3.87 -13.19 -7.10
C VAL A 146 4.96 -12.82 -6.10
N LEU A 147 5.84 -11.89 -6.46
CA LEU A 147 6.80 -11.28 -5.55
C LEU A 147 6.18 -10.04 -4.89
N LEU A 148 5.91 -10.15 -3.60
CA LEU A 148 5.44 -9.10 -2.73
C LEU A 148 6.63 -8.36 -2.10
N GLY A 149 6.84 -7.11 -2.49
CA GLY A 149 7.86 -6.23 -1.93
C GLY A 149 7.64 -5.86 -0.45
N ALA A 150 8.61 -5.18 0.14
CA ALA A 150 8.49 -4.60 1.47
C ALA A 150 7.59 -3.35 1.50
N GLY A 151 6.90 -3.16 2.63
CA GLY A 151 6.07 -2.00 2.94
C GLY A 151 4.64 -2.31 3.37
N SER A 152 3.97 -1.29 3.94
CA SER A 152 2.61 -1.43 4.49
C SER A 152 1.53 -1.58 3.42
N THR A 153 1.69 -1.03 2.22
CA THR A 153 0.68 -1.17 1.15
C THR A 153 0.65 -2.61 0.65
N VAL A 154 1.82 -3.22 0.46
CA VAL A 154 1.95 -4.63 0.09
C VAL A 154 1.45 -5.56 1.21
N TYR A 155 1.55 -5.13 2.48
CA TYR A 155 0.91 -5.85 3.59
C TYR A 155 -0.60 -6.00 3.38
N HIS A 156 -1.30 -4.96 2.92
CA HIS A 156 -2.73 -5.05 2.65
C HIS A 156 -3.04 -5.93 1.43
N LEU A 157 -2.15 -5.98 0.43
CA LEU A 157 -2.29 -6.92 -0.69
C LEU A 157 -2.21 -8.37 -0.21
N ALA A 158 -1.27 -8.69 0.68
CA ALA A 158 -1.18 -10.02 1.28
C ALA A 158 -2.46 -10.40 2.05
N SER A 159 -3.08 -9.43 2.75
CA SER A 159 -4.37 -9.65 3.44
C SER A 159 -5.49 -9.97 2.45
N ILE A 160 -5.54 -9.26 1.31
CA ILE A 160 -6.54 -9.48 0.27
C ILE A 160 -6.40 -10.87 -0.34
N PHE A 161 -5.17 -11.36 -0.56
CA PHE A 161 -4.96 -12.75 -1.00
C PHE A 161 -5.58 -13.76 -0.02
N ILE A 162 -5.40 -13.57 1.28
CA ILE A 162 -5.99 -14.44 2.32
C ILE A 162 -7.51 -14.37 2.28
N ASP A 163 -8.08 -13.16 2.21
CA ASP A 163 -9.53 -12.96 2.21
C ASP A 163 -10.20 -13.60 0.97
N HIS A 164 -9.47 -13.67 -0.15
CA HIS A 164 -9.97 -14.16 -1.43
C HIS A 164 -9.40 -15.52 -1.88
N GLN A 165 -8.70 -16.25 -1.00
CA GLN A 165 -8.07 -17.54 -1.32
C GLN A 165 -9.04 -18.63 -1.81
N HIS A 166 -10.34 -18.49 -1.51
CA HIS A 166 -11.42 -19.37 -1.97
C HIS A 166 -12.34 -18.73 -3.02
N SER A 167 -12.08 -17.49 -3.41
CA SER A 167 -12.86 -16.79 -4.44
C SER A 167 -12.45 -17.19 -5.87
N THR A 168 -11.39 -17.99 -6.02
CA THR A 168 -10.89 -18.45 -7.32
C THR A 168 -10.36 -19.88 -7.23
N ASP A 169 -10.42 -20.59 -8.35
CA ASP A 169 -9.81 -21.92 -8.46
C ASP A 169 -8.29 -21.87 -8.54
N ARG A 170 -7.72 -20.68 -8.78
CA ARG A 170 -6.28 -20.44 -8.88
C ARG A 170 -5.55 -20.69 -7.57
N THR A 171 -4.31 -21.10 -7.71
CA THR A 171 -3.32 -21.23 -6.64
C THR A 171 -2.27 -20.14 -6.82
N PHE A 172 -1.75 -19.62 -5.70
CA PHE A 172 -0.74 -18.59 -5.69
C PHE A 172 0.49 -19.02 -4.90
N SER A 173 1.65 -18.61 -5.39
CA SER A 173 2.92 -18.69 -4.69
C SER A 173 3.40 -17.28 -4.38
N LEU A 174 3.26 -16.87 -3.12
CA LEU A 174 3.59 -15.55 -2.63
C LEU A 174 5.03 -15.56 -2.11
N HIS A 175 5.90 -14.83 -2.80
CA HIS A 175 7.29 -14.64 -2.42
C HIS A 175 7.46 -13.29 -1.77
N THR A 176 8.21 -13.18 -0.67
CA THR A 176 8.35 -11.88 0.00
C THR A 176 9.63 -11.73 0.79
N HIS A 177 10.16 -10.51 0.80
CA HIS A 177 11.17 -10.05 1.75
C HIS A 177 10.55 -9.20 2.87
N ASN A 178 9.23 -9.12 2.96
CA ASN A 178 8.52 -8.40 4.02
C ASN A 178 8.25 -9.37 5.18
N ALA A 179 9.05 -9.32 6.25
CA ALA A 179 8.77 -10.14 7.44
C ALA A 179 7.49 -9.71 8.15
N GLY A 180 7.06 -8.46 7.98
CA GLY A 180 5.86 -7.90 8.61
C GLY A 180 4.56 -8.61 8.20
N ILE A 181 4.52 -9.25 7.03
CA ILE A 181 3.33 -9.98 6.54
C ILE A 181 3.30 -11.45 6.96
N LEU A 182 4.43 -12.03 7.39
CA LEU A 182 4.56 -13.46 7.66
C LEU A 182 3.62 -13.97 8.76
N PRO A 183 3.44 -13.28 9.91
CA PRO A 183 2.52 -13.76 10.95
C PRO A 183 1.08 -13.91 10.47
N MET A 184 0.66 -13.06 9.53
CA MET A 184 -0.67 -13.11 8.93
C MET A 184 -0.77 -14.24 7.89
N LEU A 185 0.23 -14.35 7.02
CA LEU A 185 0.27 -15.38 5.97
C LEU A 185 0.42 -16.80 6.52
N LEU A 186 1.02 -16.99 7.70
CA LEU A 186 1.20 -18.29 8.36
C LEU A 186 0.11 -18.59 9.40
N GLY A 187 -0.99 -17.83 9.41
CA GLY A 187 -2.10 -18.03 10.31
C GLY A 187 -2.89 -19.31 10.00
N GLN A 188 -3.48 -19.94 11.03
CA GLN A 188 -4.24 -21.20 10.89
C GLN A 188 -5.45 -21.14 9.95
N HIS A 189 -5.92 -19.93 9.62
CA HIS A 189 -7.04 -19.69 8.72
C HIS A 189 -6.63 -19.61 7.24
N VAL A 190 -5.33 -19.72 6.95
CA VAL A 190 -4.79 -19.69 5.58
C VAL A 190 -4.73 -21.12 5.04
N ASP A 191 -5.37 -21.36 3.90
CA ASP A 191 -5.26 -22.61 3.13
C ASP A 191 -3.97 -22.61 2.32
N HIS A 192 -2.94 -23.22 2.89
CA HIS A 192 -1.63 -23.32 2.26
C HIS A 192 -1.57 -24.20 1.00
N ARG A 193 -2.66 -24.90 0.66
CA ARG A 193 -2.80 -25.57 -0.65
C ARG A 193 -3.18 -24.58 -1.75
N LYS A 194 -3.80 -23.45 -1.37
CA LYS A 194 -4.16 -22.35 -2.28
C LYS A 194 -3.12 -21.24 -2.27
N LEU A 195 -2.50 -20.98 -1.12
CA LEU A 195 -1.50 -19.92 -0.93
C LEU A 195 -0.21 -20.50 -0.36
N SER A 196 0.76 -20.81 -1.24
CA SER A 196 2.12 -21.12 -0.79
C SER A 196 2.90 -19.83 -0.49
N VAL A 197 3.73 -19.87 0.54
CA VAL A 197 4.48 -18.69 1.02
C VAL A 197 5.96 -19.02 1.01
N VAL A 198 6.75 -18.19 0.33
CA VAL A 198 8.21 -18.29 0.26
C VAL A 198 8.81 -16.99 0.75
N THR A 199 9.71 -17.08 1.71
CA THR A 199 10.39 -15.91 2.26
C THR A 199 11.79 -15.77 1.67
N ALA A 200 12.27 -14.54 1.57
CA ALA A 200 13.65 -14.26 1.19
C ALA A 200 14.63 -14.77 2.26
N GLY A 201 15.83 -15.18 1.85
CA GLY A 201 16.95 -15.39 2.76
C GLY A 201 17.62 -14.07 3.16
N GLY A 202 18.01 -13.91 4.43
CA GLY A 202 18.72 -12.71 4.88
C GLY A 202 18.61 -12.43 6.38
N VAL A 203 18.91 -11.20 6.78
CA VAL A 203 18.84 -10.68 8.15
C VAL A 203 17.58 -9.84 8.32
N LEU A 204 16.84 -10.03 9.41
CA LEU A 204 15.67 -9.21 9.71
C LEU A 204 16.09 -7.81 10.19
N ASP A 205 15.61 -6.78 9.50
CA ASP A 205 15.57 -5.42 10.03
C ASP A 205 14.30 -5.23 10.89
N PRO A 206 14.45 -5.01 12.20
CA PRO A 206 13.32 -4.89 13.11
C PRO A 206 12.47 -3.63 12.89
N VAL A 207 13.05 -2.56 12.31
CA VAL A 207 12.38 -1.26 12.15
C VAL A 207 11.40 -1.31 10.98
N THR A 208 11.90 -1.72 9.81
CA THR A 208 11.08 -1.82 8.58
C THR A 208 10.38 -3.18 8.43
N ARG A 209 10.69 -4.13 9.33
CA ARG A 209 10.26 -5.54 9.25
C ARG A 209 10.55 -6.15 7.88
N THR A 210 11.74 -5.87 7.37
CA THR A 210 12.22 -6.32 6.06
C THR A 210 13.34 -7.33 6.24
N ILE A 211 13.35 -8.39 5.45
CA ILE A 211 14.46 -9.34 5.38
C ILE A 211 15.47 -8.78 4.38
N LEU A 212 16.61 -8.38 4.90
CA LEU A 212 17.71 -7.76 4.18
C LEU A 212 18.75 -8.83 3.86
N GLY A 213 18.77 -9.26 2.61
CA GLY A 213 19.69 -10.26 2.08
C GLY A 213 20.44 -9.76 0.86
N ASP A 214 21.42 -10.56 0.42
CA ASP A 214 22.04 -10.41 -0.90
C ASP A 214 20.97 -10.70 -1.97
N PRO A 215 20.58 -9.73 -2.81
CA PRO A 215 19.48 -9.93 -3.77
C PRO A 215 19.69 -11.12 -4.70
N GLU A 216 20.93 -11.47 -5.02
CA GLU A 216 21.27 -12.61 -5.88
C GLU A 216 20.99 -13.96 -5.22
N LYS A 217 20.99 -13.99 -3.88
CA LYS A 217 20.81 -15.20 -3.07
C LYS A 217 19.50 -15.19 -2.28
N SER A 218 18.81 -14.05 -2.25
CA SER A 218 17.62 -13.84 -1.43
C SER A 218 16.44 -14.67 -1.92
N PHE A 219 16.33 -14.87 -3.24
CA PHE A 219 15.30 -15.71 -3.84
C PHE A 219 15.93 -16.81 -4.69
N THR A 220 15.39 -18.02 -4.60
CA THR A 220 15.84 -19.18 -5.39
C THR A 220 15.53 -19.07 -6.88
N ARG A 221 14.69 -18.11 -7.28
CA ARG A 221 14.38 -17.77 -8.67
C ARG A 221 14.30 -16.26 -8.85
N LYS A 222 14.51 -15.80 -10.08
CA LYS A 222 14.41 -14.38 -10.48
C LYS A 222 13.25 -14.07 -11.42
N SER A 223 12.46 -15.07 -11.81
CA SER A 223 11.30 -14.89 -12.69
C SER A 223 10.00 -15.10 -11.89
N PHE A 224 9.06 -14.18 -12.07
CA PHE A 224 7.76 -14.12 -11.41
C PHE A 224 6.70 -13.73 -12.44
N ASP A 225 5.44 -14.12 -12.23
CA ASP A 225 4.34 -13.62 -13.06
C ASP A 225 4.11 -12.13 -12.76
N PHE A 226 4.17 -11.78 -11.47
CA PHE A 226 4.03 -10.40 -11.00
C PHE A 226 5.04 -10.04 -9.93
N ILE A 227 5.50 -8.79 -9.96
CA ILE A 227 6.33 -8.18 -8.93
C ILE A 227 5.62 -6.92 -8.47
N VAL A 228 5.17 -6.89 -7.21
CA VAL A 228 4.43 -5.75 -6.65
C VAL A 228 5.27 -5.06 -5.60
N GLN A 229 5.58 -3.78 -5.83
CA GLN A 229 6.38 -2.97 -4.90
C GLN A 229 5.67 -1.65 -4.57
N GLY A 230 5.90 -1.17 -3.35
CA GLY A 230 5.63 0.22 -2.97
C GLY A 230 6.92 1.01 -2.82
N THR A 231 6.81 2.32 -2.63
CA THR A 231 7.92 3.23 -2.34
C THR A 231 7.60 4.08 -1.12
N SER A 232 8.59 4.76 -0.54
CA SER A 232 8.35 5.73 0.53
C SER A 232 8.11 7.12 -0.03
N GLN A 233 8.76 7.46 -1.14
CA GLN A 233 8.62 8.76 -1.79
C GLN A 233 8.83 8.66 -3.30
N VAL A 234 8.14 9.55 -4.00
CA VAL A 234 8.26 9.81 -5.44
C VAL A 234 8.57 11.29 -5.62
N TRP A 235 9.61 11.61 -6.39
CA TRP A 235 9.93 12.97 -6.79
C TRP A 235 10.28 13.00 -8.29
N GLY A 236 9.47 13.70 -9.08
CA GLY A 236 9.51 13.55 -10.53
C GLY A 236 9.20 12.09 -10.92
N GLU A 237 10.18 11.40 -11.51
CA GLU A 237 10.07 9.96 -11.80
C GLU A 237 10.78 9.08 -10.78
N ASP A 238 11.63 9.69 -9.95
CA ASP A 238 12.58 8.97 -9.12
C ASP A 238 11.91 8.42 -7.87
N LEU A 239 12.25 7.17 -7.53
CA LEU A 239 11.66 6.42 -6.42
C LEU A 239 12.67 6.27 -5.29
N PHE A 240 12.23 6.60 -4.07
CA PHE A 240 13.10 6.67 -2.90
C PHE A 240 12.59 5.81 -1.74
N ILE A 241 13.56 5.26 -0.99
CA ILE A 241 13.31 4.59 0.28
C ILE A 241 14.42 4.92 1.26
N GLU A 242 14.06 5.09 2.54
CA GLU A 242 14.97 5.61 3.58
C GLU A 242 16.15 4.66 3.83
N SER A 243 15.91 3.35 3.76
CA SER A 243 16.94 2.33 4.05
C SER A 243 17.82 2.06 2.83
N ARG A 244 19.13 2.35 2.95
CA ARG A 244 20.12 2.03 1.90
C ARG A 244 20.18 0.54 1.55
N GLN A 245 19.94 -0.35 2.51
CA GLN A 245 19.92 -1.78 2.24
C GLN A 245 18.64 -2.19 1.50
N GLU A 246 17.48 -1.67 1.89
CA GLU A 246 16.23 -1.90 1.16
C GLU A 246 16.29 -1.32 -0.25
N GLN A 247 16.89 -0.14 -0.39
CA GLN A 247 17.15 0.50 -1.68
C GLN A 247 17.92 -0.42 -2.64
N ARG A 248 18.99 -1.08 -2.17
CA ARG A 248 19.76 -2.04 -2.97
C ARG A 248 18.91 -3.23 -3.39
N ILE A 249 18.10 -3.78 -2.48
CA ILE A 249 17.22 -4.92 -2.76
C ILE A 249 16.15 -4.53 -3.78
N LYS A 250 15.48 -3.38 -3.59
CA LYS A 250 14.46 -2.90 -4.53
C LYS A 250 15.04 -2.64 -5.91
N ARG A 251 16.23 -2.03 -5.99
CA ARG A 251 16.95 -1.81 -7.25
C ARG A 251 17.28 -3.12 -7.96
N ALA A 252 17.81 -4.11 -7.24
CA ALA A 252 18.12 -5.42 -7.82
C ALA A 252 16.87 -6.16 -8.29
N ILE A 253 15.76 -6.10 -7.53
CA ILE A 253 14.47 -6.66 -7.98
C ILE A 253 13.99 -5.95 -9.25
N LEU A 254 14.14 -4.63 -9.34
CA LEU A 254 13.68 -3.86 -10.48
C LEU A 254 14.49 -4.17 -11.74
N ASN A 255 15.80 -4.34 -11.62
CA ASN A 255 16.71 -4.52 -12.73
C ASN A 255 16.91 -5.98 -13.15
N ASP A 256 17.02 -6.89 -12.18
CA ASP A 256 17.51 -8.25 -12.42
C ASP A 256 16.40 -9.29 -12.43
N PHE A 257 15.17 -8.93 -12.02
CA PHE A 257 14.05 -9.85 -11.92
C PHE A 257 13.07 -9.64 -13.07
N GLU A 258 12.59 -10.76 -13.60
CA GLU A 258 11.64 -10.82 -14.70
C GLU A 258 10.22 -10.99 -14.17
N GLY A 259 9.27 -10.30 -14.80
CA GLY A 259 7.85 -10.36 -14.46
C GLY A 259 7.15 -9.04 -14.72
N CYS A 260 5.82 -9.04 -14.65
CA CYS A 260 5.03 -7.82 -14.75
C CYS A 260 5.20 -7.00 -13.46
N LYS A 261 5.86 -5.85 -13.55
CA LYS A 261 6.19 -5.00 -12.41
C LYS A 261 5.07 -3.97 -12.18
N ILE A 262 4.57 -3.96 -10.95
CA ILE A 262 3.46 -3.12 -10.51
C ILE A 262 3.94 -2.26 -9.33
N LEU A 263 3.88 -0.94 -9.52
CA LEU A 263 4.10 0.04 -8.46
C LEU A 263 2.75 0.37 -7.80
N VAL A 264 2.61 0.13 -6.50
CA VAL A 264 1.40 0.45 -5.71
C VAL A 264 1.65 1.62 -4.77
N LEU A 265 0.83 2.66 -4.86
CA LEU A 265 1.00 3.94 -4.15
C LEU A 265 -0.32 4.44 -3.58
N THR A 266 -0.26 5.31 -2.58
CA THR A 266 -1.42 6.03 -2.01
C THR A 266 -1.54 7.47 -2.49
N LYS A 267 -0.66 7.90 -3.41
CA LYS A 267 -0.37 9.28 -3.84
C LYS A 267 0.33 10.14 -2.78
N HIS A 268 0.15 9.87 -1.49
CA HIS A 268 0.84 10.63 -0.43
C HIS A 268 2.38 10.49 -0.49
N GLU A 269 2.88 9.50 -1.23
CA GLU A 269 4.31 9.35 -1.50
C GLU A 269 4.85 10.42 -2.47
N PHE A 270 4.01 11.11 -3.25
CA PHE A 270 4.45 12.17 -4.17
C PHE A 270 4.80 13.45 -3.41
N GLN A 271 6.05 13.89 -3.58
CA GLN A 271 6.61 15.07 -2.92
C GLN A 271 7.23 16.01 -3.96
N ASP A 272 7.39 17.29 -3.62
CA ASP A 272 7.95 18.33 -4.48
C ASP A 272 9.47 18.50 -4.36
N HIS A 273 10.08 17.79 -3.41
CA HIS A 273 11.53 17.76 -3.21
C HIS A 273 12.01 16.30 -3.14
N PRO A 274 13.30 16.02 -3.39
CA PRO A 274 13.87 14.69 -3.19
C PRO A 274 13.98 14.35 -1.69
N MET A 275 14.21 13.07 -1.40
CA MET A 275 14.54 12.61 -0.06
C MET A 275 15.98 13.05 0.29
N PRO A 276 16.21 13.84 1.35
CA PRO A 276 17.54 14.37 1.66
C PRO A 276 18.58 13.28 1.91
N GLY A 277 19.70 13.33 1.20
CA GLY A 277 20.82 12.40 1.41
C GLY A 277 20.57 10.96 0.97
N VAL A 278 19.48 10.70 0.24
CA VAL A 278 19.09 9.38 -0.25
C VAL A 278 19.03 9.38 -1.76
N GLU A 279 19.74 8.44 -2.39
CA GLU A 279 19.68 8.25 -3.85
C GLU A 279 18.37 7.54 -4.27
N PRO A 280 17.93 7.69 -5.52
CA PRO A 280 16.80 6.91 -6.01
C PRO A 280 17.19 5.45 -6.24
N TYR A 281 16.28 4.52 -5.95
CA TYR A 281 16.51 3.10 -6.26
C TYR A 281 16.13 2.73 -7.70
N GLY A 282 15.24 3.51 -8.31
CA GLY A 282 14.70 3.30 -9.65
C GLY A 282 13.72 4.40 -10.03
N LYS A 283 12.98 4.20 -11.12
CA LYS A 283 12.04 5.16 -11.68
C LYS A 283 10.65 4.56 -11.87
N ILE A 284 9.64 5.43 -11.98
CA ILE A 284 8.28 5.02 -12.39
C ILE A 284 8.31 4.27 -13.74
N SER A 285 9.15 4.72 -14.67
CA SER A 285 9.30 4.14 -16.01
C SER A 285 9.77 2.68 -16.03
N ASP A 286 10.34 2.20 -14.92
CA ASP A 286 10.86 0.84 -14.79
C ASP A 286 9.74 -0.18 -14.46
N TYR A 287 8.52 0.29 -14.24
CA TYR A 287 7.33 -0.52 -14.00
C TYR A 287 6.44 -0.60 -15.23
N GLU A 288 5.66 -1.67 -15.37
CA GLU A 288 4.61 -1.77 -16.39
C GLU A 288 3.34 -1.02 -15.96
N TYR A 289 3.05 -1.05 -14.65
CA TYR A 289 1.82 -0.50 -14.10
C TYR A 289 2.07 0.33 -12.84
N VAL A 290 1.31 1.42 -12.70
CA VAL A 290 1.16 2.20 -11.48
C VAL A 290 -0.29 2.12 -11.03
N ILE A 291 -0.50 1.78 -9.76
CA ILE A 291 -1.83 1.66 -9.17
C ILE A 291 -1.95 2.63 -8.01
N VAL A 292 -2.96 3.49 -8.10
CA VAL A 292 -3.24 4.54 -7.12
C VAL A 292 -4.71 4.48 -6.67
N PRO A 293 -5.03 4.87 -5.43
CA PRO A 293 -6.41 5.03 -5.01
C PRO A 293 -7.08 6.17 -5.78
N ARG A 294 -8.39 6.05 -5.96
CA ARG A 294 -9.23 7.19 -6.32
C ARG A 294 -9.86 7.77 -5.07
N SER A 295 -9.78 9.08 -4.98
CA SER A 295 -10.61 9.90 -4.11
C SER A 295 -11.66 10.58 -4.97
N ILE A 296 -12.91 10.59 -4.50
CA ILE A 296 -13.93 11.50 -5.03
C ILE A 296 -13.67 12.79 -4.27
N GLN A 297 -13.08 13.78 -4.94
CA GLN A 297 -12.72 15.03 -4.29
C GLN A 297 -13.92 15.99 -4.38
N ASP A 298 -14.45 16.37 -3.22
CA ASP A 298 -15.35 17.52 -3.07
C ASP A 298 -14.56 18.83 -2.78
N HIS A 299 -13.22 18.72 -2.70
CA HIS A 299 -12.29 19.78 -2.30
C HIS A 299 -11.18 19.98 -3.34
N PRO A 300 -10.47 21.13 -3.34
CA PRO A 300 -9.33 21.36 -4.21
C PRO A 300 -8.23 20.30 -4.05
N PRO A 301 -7.49 19.98 -5.14
CA PRO A 301 -6.43 18.96 -5.10
C PRO A 301 -5.32 19.38 -4.14
N LYS A 302 -4.88 18.42 -3.30
CA LYS A 302 -3.78 18.65 -2.36
C LYS A 302 -2.45 18.71 -3.09
N LYS A 303 -1.39 19.15 -2.41
CA LYS A 303 -0.03 19.22 -2.96
C LYS A 303 0.42 17.90 -3.63
N HIS A 304 0.22 16.77 -2.96
CA HIS A 304 0.60 15.47 -3.50
C HIS A 304 -0.25 15.03 -4.71
N ASP A 305 -1.51 15.47 -4.82
CA ASP A 305 -2.31 15.25 -6.03
C ASP A 305 -1.74 16.01 -7.22
N ARG A 306 -1.34 17.27 -7.02
CA ARG A 306 -0.70 18.08 -8.07
C ARG A 306 0.62 17.47 -8.54
N CYS A 307 1.48 17.04 -7.62
CA CYS A 307 2.72 16.34 -7.96
C CYS A 307 2.46 15.02 -8.71
N PHE A 308 1.37 14.30 -8.37
CA PHE A 308 0.95 13.12 -9.11
C PHE A 308 0.44 13.48 -10.52
N GLU A 309 -0.34 14.55 -10.66
CA GLU A 309 -0.87 15.01 -11.95
C GLU A 309 0.24 15.37 -12.95
N GLU A 310 1.34 15.97 -12.49
CA GLU A 310 2.53 16.25 -13.30
C GLU A 310 3.15 14.96 -13.89
N SER A 311 2.96 13.83 -13.21
CA SER A 311 3.45 12.52 -13.65
C SER A 311 2.52 11.82 -14.66
N LEU A 312 1.26 12.28 -14.82
CA LEU A 312 0.26 11.64 -15.67
C LEU A 312 0.61 11.64 -17.16
N GLY A 313 1.43 12.58 -17.63
CA GLY A 313 1.85 12.62 -19.05
C GLY A 313 2.46 11.30 -19.53
N LYS A 314 3.05 10.52 -18.62
CA LYS A 314 3.77 9.27 -18.86
C LYS A 314 2.95 8.02 -18.57
N LEU A 315 1.71 8.21 -18.14
CA LEU A 315 0.80 7.15 -17.74
C LEU A 315 -0.42 7.17 -18.67
N GLU A 316 -0.92 5.99 -19.02
CA GLU A 316 -2.17 5.82 -19.75
C GLU A 316 -3.17 5.05 -18.87
N PRO A 317 -4.42 5.51 -18.70
CA PRO A 317 -5.42 4.76 -17.96
C PRO A 317 -5.72 3.41 -18.63
N GLU A 318 -5.56 2.31 -17.91
CA GLU A 318 -5.98 0.98 -18.37
C GLU A 318 -7.32 0.58 -17.75
N ILE A 319 -7.47 0.72 -16.43
CA ILE A 319 -8.71 0.43 -15.71
C ILE A 319 -9.01 1.57 -14.74
N MET A 320 -10.22 2.13 -14.86
CA MET A 320 -10.74 3.18 -13.99
C MET A 320 -11.87 2.62 -13.13
N ASN A 321 -11.52 2.00 -12.01
CA ASN A 321 -12.50 1.57 -11.02
C ASN A 321 -13.03 2.79 -10.24
N TRP A 322 -14.12 2.63 -9.50
CA TRP A 322 -14.59 3.67 -8.57
C TRP A 322 -13.58 3.95 -7.44
N ASN A 323 -12.85 2.91 -7.01
CA ASN A 323 -11.98 2.97 -5.83
C ASN A 323 -10.49 3.18 -6.15
N TYR A 324 -10.04 2.86 -7.37
CA TYR A 324 -8.63 2.91 -7.76
C TYR A 324 -8.48 3.12 -9.26
N CYS A 325 -7.29 3.54 -9.69
CA CYS A 325 -6.87 3.57 -11.09
C CYS A 325 -5.74 2.57 -11.28
N ILE A 326 -5.81 1.79 -12.37
CA ILE A 326 -4.67 1.04 -12.90
C ILE A 326 -4.20 1.81 -14.12
N LEU A 327 -2.98 2.32 -14.04
CA LEU A 327 -2.36 3.14 -15.05
C LEU A 327 -1.20 2.35 -15.65
N LYS A 328 -1.18 2.20 -16.97
CA LYS A 328 -0.07 1.59 -17.69
C LYS A 328 0.99 2.64 -17.97
N VAL A 329 2.25 2.28 -17.81
CA VAL A 329 3.37 3.16 -18.09
C VAL A 329 3.61 3.20 -19.60
N LYS A 330 3.66 4.41 -20.18
CA LYS A 330 4.01 4.59 -21.58
C LYS A 330 5.49 4.25 -21.75
N LYS A 331 5.79 3.19 -22.51
CA LYS A 331 7.16 2.90 -22.93
C LYS A 331 7.47 3.80 -24.12
N ASP A 332 8.54 4.60 -24.05
CA ASP A 332 9.04 5.43 -25.15
C ASP A 332 9.59 4.54 -26.28
N HIS A 333 8.71 3.84 -26.99
CA HIS A 333 9.03 3.03 -28.16
C HIS A 333 8.74 3.80 -29.45
N GLU A 334 9.13 5.08 -29.55
CA GLU A 334 8.87 5.84 -30.78
C GLU A 334 9.75 7.08 -31.03
N LYS A 335 11.00 7.11 -30.53
CA LYS A 335 11.97 8.18 -30.89
C LYS A 335 13.17 7.74 -31.74
N ASN A 336 13.34 6.45 -32.03
CA ASN A 336 14.46 5.94 -32.85
C ASN A 336 14.06 5.42 -34.23
N ARG A 337 12.81 5.57 -34.67
CA ARG A 337 12.38 5.19 -36.04
C ARG A 337 12.32 6.35 -37.03
N GLU A 338 12.28 7.60 -36.59
CA GLU A 338 12.27 8.76 -37.50
C GLU A 338 13.68 9.30 -37.84
N THR A 339 14.70 8.99 -37.05
CA THR A 339 16.10 9.38 -37.35
C THR A 339 16.84 8.41 -38.27
N ALA A 340 16.34 7.18 -38.47
CA ALA A 340 16.96 6.20 -39.37
C ALA A 340 16.39 6.21 -40.80
N ALA A 341 15.29 6.93 -41.05
CA ALA A 341 14.67 7.04 -42.38
C ALA A 341 15.03 8.35 -43.13
N GLY A 342 15.83 9.23 -42.54
CA GLY A 342 16.10 10.58 -43.06
C GLY A 342 17.47 10.83 -43.70
N THR A 343 18.40 9.87 -43.69
CA THR A 343 19.75 10.07 -44.26
C THR A 343 20.12 8.94 -45.20
N GLY A 344 19.68 9.05 -46.45
CA GLY A 344 20.09 8.10 -47.47
C GLY A 344 19.44 8.33 -48.81
N LEU A 345 19.59 9.51 -49.41
CA LEU A 345 19.51 9.73 -50.87
C LEU A 345 19.77 11.21 -51.21
N HIS A 346 21.03 11.57 -51.47
CA HIS A 346 21.43 12.45 -52.56
C HIS A 346 22.94 12.66 -52.51
N GLU A 347 23.66 12.03 -53.45
CA GLU A 347 24.70 12.66 -54.27
C GLU A 347 25.29 11.63 -55.25
N LYS A 348 24.82 11.69 -56.48
CA LYS A 348 25.57 11.32 -57.68
C LYS A 348 25.25 12.35 -58.75
N THR A 349 26.20 13.24 -58.97
CA THR A 349 26.52 13.83 -60.28
C THR A 349 28.00 14.18 -60.26
#